data_AF-A0A1F7X7C8-F1
#
_entry.id   AF-A0A1F7X7C8-F1
#
_cell.length_a   1.000
_cell.length_b   1.000
_cell.length_c   1.000
_cell.angle_alpha   90.00
_cell.angle_beta   90.00
_cell.angle_gamma   90.00
#
_symmetry.space_group_name_H-M   'P 1'
#
loop_
_entity.id
_entity.type
_entity.pdbx_description
1 polymer ?
#
loop_
_entity_poly.entity_id
_entity_poly.type
_entity_poly.pdbx_seq_one_letter_code
_entity_poly.pdbx_strand_id
1 'polypeptide(L)'
;MNNQLANLSTDLRRVSYWIYEGKMDLVRKFLLNAKTKYKISASVGPYKNIWQEIKRIENLEGGKIMAADRASTLGCILLQESFKKLSN
;
A
#
# COMPACT_ATOMS: atom_id res chain seq x y z
N MET A 1 -14.66 -4.72 10.39
CA MET A 1 -13.25 -4.45 10.00
C MET A 1 -13.04 -4.98 8.59
N ASN A 2 -12.45 -4.20 7.70
CA ASN A 2 -12.14 -4.63 6.34
C ASN A 2 -10.79 -5.36 6.31
N ASN A 3 -10.83 -6.70 6.28
CA ASN A 3 -9.62 -7.53 6.32
C ASN A 3 -8.69 -7.31 5.12
N GLN A 4 -9.21 -6.91 3.95
CA GLN A 4 -8.36 -6.65 2.79
C GLN A 4 -7.49 -5.41 3.00
N LEU A 5 -8.06 -4.34 3.58
CA LEU A 5 -7.31 -3.13 3.90
C LEU A 5 -6.28 -3.37 5.00
N ALA A 6 -6.66 -4.12 6.06
CA ALA A 6 -5.73 -4.46 7.15
C ALA A 6 -4.56 -5.34 6.68
N ASN A 7 -4.82 -6.32 5.82
CA ASN A 7 -3.78 -7.18 5.27
C ASN A 7 -2.85 -6.42 4.31
N LEU A 8 -3.42 -5.60 3.41
CA LEU A 8 -2.62 -4.78 2.51
C LEU A 8 -1.78 -3.74 3.28
N SER A 9 -2.31 -3.18 4.37
CA SER A 9 -1.54 -2.30 5.28
C SER A 9 -0.28 -2.99 5.81
N THR A 10 -0.43 -4.19 6.36
CA THR A 10 0.68 -4.96 6.92
C THR A 10 1.72 -5.28 5.83
N ASP A 11 1.25 -5.65 4.65
CA ASP A 11 2.10 -5.94 3.51
C ASP A 11 2.85 -4.68 3.02
N LEU A 12 2.21 -3.52 2.97
CA LEU A 12 2.85 -2.26 2.62
C LEU A 12 3.91 -1.81 3.64
N ARG A 13 3.74 -2.17 4.92
CA ARG A 13 4.80 -1.97 5.92
C ARG A 13 6.05 -2.78 5.60
N ARG A 14 5.91 -4.02 5.12
CA ARG A 14 7.05 -4.83 4.64
C ARG A 14 7.66 -4.25 3.37
N VAL A 15 6.83 -3.77 2.44
CA VAL A 15 7.29 -3.09 1.22
C VAL A 15 8.11 -1.84 1.55
N SER A 16 7.64 -1.00 2.48
CA SER A 16 8.38 0.17 2.96
C SER A 16 9.78 -0.19 3.45
N TYR A 17 9.88 -1.21 4.30
CA TYR A 17 11.16 -1.71 4.78
C TYR A 17 12.05 -2.25 3.65
N TRP A 18 11.51 -3.02 2.71
CA TRP A 18 12.28 -3.53 1.58
C TRP A 18 12.80 -2.43 0.65
N ILE A 19 12.00 -1.39 0.39
CA ILE A 19 12.45 -0.23 -0.38
C ILE A 19 13.59 0.47 0.35
N TYR A 20 13.43 0.72 1.66
CA TYR A 20 14.47 1.33 2.48
C TYR A 20 15.79 0.53 2.43
N GLU A 21 15.72 -0.79 2.55
CA GLU A 21 16.85 -1.71 2.47
C GLU A 21 17.39 -1.91 1.04
N GLY A 22 16.75 -1.35 0.01
CA GLY A 22 17.15 -1.53 -1.39
C GLY A 22 16.81 -2.89 -1.99
N LYS A 23 15.95 -3.69 -1.35
CA LYS A 23 15.53 -5.05 -1.77
C LYS A 23 14.44 -5.00 -2.85
N MET A 24 14.71 -4.30 -3.97
CA MET A 24 13.71 -4.00 -5.00
C MET A 24 13.12 -5.21 -5.71
N ASP A 25 13.85 -6.33 -5.78
CA ASP A 25 13.31 -7.56 -6.37
C ASP A 25 12.16 -8.15 -5.56
N LEU A 26 12.23 -8.05 -4.22
CA LEU A 26 11.12 -8.45 -3.34
C LEU A 26 9.93 -7.52 -3.49
N VAL A 27 10.18 -6.21 -3.58
CA VAL A 27 9.14 -5.19 -3.79
C VAL A 27 8.37 -5.47 -5.08
N ARG A 28 9.07 -5.63 -6.21
CA ARG A 28 8.45 -5.88 -7.52
C ARG A 28 7.65 -7.19 -7.53
N LYS A 29 8.24 -8.29 -7.03
CA LYS A 29 7.55 -9.59 -6.92
C LYS A 29 6.28 -9.49 -6.08
N PHE A 30 6.33 -8.72 -4.99
CA PHE A 30 5.18 -8.55 -4.13
C PHE A 30 4.10 -7.67 -4.78
N LEU A 31 4.46 -6.49 -5.29
CA LEU A 31 3.51 -5.53 -5.87
C LEU A 31 2.82 -6.08 -7.13
N LEU A 32 3.52 -6.88 -7.95
CA LEU A 32 2.93 -7.57 -9.11
C LEU A 32 1.72 -8.42 -8.70
N ASN A 33 1.78 -9.08 -7.55
CA ASN A 33 0.74 -9.97 -7.04
C ASN A 33 -0.30 -9.25 -6.15
N ALA A 34 0.00 -8.04 -5.68
CA ALA A 34 -0.88 -7.34 -4.75
C ALA A 34 -2.24 -6.98 -5.39
N LYS A 35 -2.23 -6.53 -6.66
CA LYS A 35 -3.45 -6.11 -7.37
C LYS A 35 -4.43 -7.25 -7.64
N THR A 36 -3.92 -8.47 -7.83
CA THR A 36 -4.74 -9.67 -8.03
C THR A 36 -5.22 -10.24 -6.69
N LYS A 37 -4.39 -10.17 -5.64
CA LYS A 37 -4.71 -10.65 -4.29
C LYS A 37 -5.78 -9.81 -3.58
N TYR A 38 -5.74 -8.48 -3.71
CA TYR A 38 -6.62 -7.57 -2.98
C TYR A 38 -7.68 -6.95 -3.90
N LYS A 39 -8.96 -7.12 -3.57
CA LYS A 39 -10.10 -6.61 -4.35
C LYS A 39 -10.61 -5.28 -3.80
N ILE A 40 -9.77 -4.25 -3.87
CA ILE A 40 -10.08 -2.91 -3.37
C ILE A 40 -10.42 -2.01 -4.58
N SER A 41 -11.71 -1.71 -4.74
CA SER A 41 -12.23 -0.84 -5.81
C SER A 41 -12.81 0.48 -5.29
N ALA A 42 -13.13 0.56 -4.00
CA ALA A 42 -13.64 1.77 -3.38
C ALA A 42 -12.51 2.76 -3.05
N SER A 43 -12.87 4.04 -2.94
CA SER A 43 -12.00 5.07 -2.36
C SER A 43 -11.61 4.70 -0.93
N VAL A 44 -10.35 4.97 -0.56
CA VAL A 44 -9.82 4.69 0.79
C VAL A 44 -9.18 5.96 1.33
N GLY A 45 -9.82 6.57 2.34
CA GLY A 45 -9.40 7.86 2.89
C GLY A 45 -9.36 8.94 1.79
N PRO A 46 -8.23 9.66 1.62
CA PRO A 46 -8.09 10.70 0.60
C PRO A 46 -7.89 10.14 -0.83
N TYR A 47 -7.68 8.83 -0.98
CA TYR A 47 -7.33 8.24 -2.27
C TYR A 47 -8.55 7.70 -2.99
N LYS A 48 -8.85 8.32 -4.15
CA LYS A 48 -9.84 7.78 -5.10
C LYS A 48 -9.42 6.42 -5.65
N ASN A 49 -8.12 6.20 -5.82
CA ASN A 49 -7.56 4.94 -6.32
C ASN A 49 -6.19 4.65 -5.68
N ILE A 50 -6.17 3.76 -4.70
CA ILE A 50 -4.94 3.36 -4.01
C ILE A 50 -3.92 2.68 -4.92
N TRP A 51 -4.36 2.10 -6.06
CA TRP A 51 -3.46 1.44 -7.00
C TRP A 51 -2.59 2.42 -7.78
N GLN A 52 -3.04 3.67 -7.92
CA GLN A 52 -2.19 4.74 -8.46
C GLN A 52 -1.05 5.03 -7.47
N GLU A 53 -1.33 5.13 -6.18
CA GLU A 53 -0.30 5.33 -5.16
C GLU A 53 0.69 4.16 -5.09
N ILE A 54 0.20 2.93 -5.19
CA ILE A 54 1.05 1.74 -5.26
C ILE A 54 1.97 1.78 -6.48
N LYS A 55 1.48 2.27 -7.63
CA LYS A 55 2.32 2.45 -8.83
C LYS A 55 3.39 3.54 -8.61
N ARG A 56 3.08 4.62 -7.89
CA ARG A 56 4.09 5.65 -7.52
C ARG A 56 5.19 5.07 -6.63
N ILE A 57 4.80 4.20 -5.68
CA ILE A 57 5.73 3.46 -4.82
C ILE A 57 6.63 2.54 -5.67
N GLU A 58 6.05 1.76 -6.58
CA GLU A 58 6.78 0.86 -7.48
C GLU A 58 7.79 1.60 -8.36
N ASN A 59 7.40 2.76 -8.90
CA ASN A 59 8.23 3.60 -9.75
C ASN A 59 9.28 4.42 -8.98
N LEU A 60 9.33 4.31 -7.66
CA LEU A 60 10.19 5.11 -6.80
C LEU A 60 10.04 6.62 -7.04
N GLU A 61 8.81 7.10 -7.23
CA GLU A 61 8.54 8.52 -7.50
C GLU A 61 8.98 9.38 -6.30
N GLY A 62 9.91 10.33 -6.53
CA GLY A 62 10.57 11.11 -5.48
C GLY A 62 11.79 10.44 -4.85
N GLY A 63 12.19 9.27 -5.33
CA GLY A 63 13.37 8.53 -4.87
C GLY A 63 13.07 7.52 -3.76
N LYS A 64 14.10 6.75 -3.38
CA LYS A 64 13.98 5.58 -2.48
C LYS A 64 13.30 5.91 -1.15
N ILE A 65 13.74 6.97 -0.48
CA ILE A 65 13.22 7.34 0.84
C ILE A 65 11.76 7.78 0.74
N MET A 66 11.41 8.63 -0.22
CA MET A 66 10.03 9.07 -0.42
C MET A 66 9.10 7.91 -0.79
N ALA A 67 9.56 6.95 -1.59
CA ALA A 67 8.77 5.76 -1.92
C ALA A 67 8.54 4.85 -0.70
N ALA A 68 9.56 4.68 0.16
CA ALA A 68 9.43 3.93 1.40
C ALA A 68 8.45 4.60 2.37
N ASP A 69 8.56 5.92 2.52
CA ASP A 69 7.66 6.72 3.35
C ASP A 69 6.22 6.70 2.83
N ARG A 70 6.04 6.83 1.50
CA ARG A 70 4.72 6.71 0.86
C ARG A 70 4.09 5.34 1.11
N ALA A 71 4.87 4.26 1.04
CA ALA A 71 4.37 2.91 1.38
C ALA A 71 3.95 2.79 2.84
N SER A 72 4.73 3.35 3.76
CA SER A 72 4.42 3.38 5.20
C SER A 72 3.13 4.17 5.46
N THR A 73 3.05 5.39 4.93
CA THR A 73 1.90 6.29 5.07
C THR A 73 0.63 5.68 4.50
N LEU A 74 0.69 5.13 3.28
CA LEU A 74 -0.44 4.43 2.69
C LEU A 74 -0.85 3.24 3.59
N GLY A 75 0.10 2.47 4.09
CA GLY A 75 -0.16 1.38 5.04
C GLY A 75 -0.94 1.84 6.28
N CYS A 76 -0.54 2.95 6.90
CA CYS A 76 -1.26 3.52 8.05
C CYS A 76 -2.70 3.92 7.70
N ILE A 77 -2.89 4.59 6.55
CA ILE A 77 -4.23 5.00 6.09
C ILE A 77 -5.11 3.78 5.85
N LEU A 78 -4.61 2.75 5.15
CA LEU A 78 -5.37 1.52 4.92
C LEU A 78 -5.78 0.85 6.23
N LEU A 79 -4.90 0.84 7.24
CA LEU A 79 -5.23 0.27 8.55
C LEU A 79 -6.32 1.07 9.25
N GLN A 80 -6.21 2.39 9.28
CA GLN A 80 -7.22 3.27 9.87
C GLN A 80 -8.58 3.07 9.19
N GLU A 81 -8.61 3.09 7.86
CA GLU A 81 -9.83 2.88 7.08
C GLU A 81 -10.39 1.47 7.26
N SER A 82 -9.55 0.47 7.55
CA SER A 82 -10.00 -0.90 7.83
C SER A 82 -10.90 -1.00 9.06
N PHE A 83 -10.75 -0.10 10.03
CA PHE A 83 -11.54 -0.08 11.27
C PHE A 83 -12.83 0.71 11.16
N LYS A 84 -12.97 1.58 10.16
CA LYS A 84 -14.22 2.30 9.94
C LYS A 84 -15.31 1.27 9.63
N LYS A 85 -16.43 1.35 10.35
CA LYS A 85 -17.64 0.60 9.97
C LYS A 85 -18.01 1.05 8.55
N LEU A 86 -18.40 0.12 7.70
CA LEU A 86 -19.13 0.45 6.48
C LEU A 86 -20.42 1.13 6.94
N SER A 87 -20.42 2.46 6.98
CA SER A 87 -21.64 3.22 7.12
C SER A 87 -22.42 2.97 5.84
N ASN A 88 -23.42 2.10 5.92
CA ASN A 88 -24.41 1.90 4.85
C ASN A 88 -25.19 3.21 4.64
#